data_AF-A0A640UQ30-F1
#
_entry.id   AF-A0A640UQ30-F1
#
_cell.length_a   1.000
_cell.length_b   1.000
_cell.length_c   1.000
_cell.angle_alpha   90.00
_cell.angle_beta   90.00
_cell.angle_gamma   90.00
#
_symmetry.space_group_name_H-M   'P 1'
#
loop_
_entity.id
_entity.type
_entity.pdbx_description
1 polymer ?
#
loop_
_entity_poly.entity_id
_entity_poly.type
_entity_poly.pdbx_seq_one_letter_code
_entity_poly.pdbx_strand_id
1 'polypeptide(L)'
;MSASESSGSVVRRILLGSQLRRLRESRGITREAAGYSIRASESKISRMELGRVSFKARDVEDLLTLYGVGDAQEREALLSLAREANVAGWWHSYSDVLPGWFQTYVGLEGATSLLRVYEVQFVHGLLQTESYAQAVVRRGMPDAGPAEIERRVALRMERQKLLVTERSAQFHCVLDEAALRRPYGERAVMREQLKHLIEVSERPNVRLQVMPFSLGGHAGRAVRSPCSASRSRVCRTSSTWSS
;
A
#
# COMPACT_ATOMS: atom_id res chain seq x y z
N MET A 1 -2.87 15.87 -11.89
CA MET A 1 -3.52 14.80 -11.12
C MET A 1 -2.59 14.40 -10.00
N SER A 2 -3.05 14.50 -8.75
CA SER A 2 -2.19 14.17 -7.60
C SER A 2 -2.07 12.64 -7.44
N ALA A 3 -0.96 12.15 -6.87
CA ALA A 3 -0.77 10.73 -6.60
C ALA A 3 -1.92 10.11 -5.78
N SER A 4 -2.61 10.92 -4.95
CA SER A 4 -3.78 10.50 -4.17
C SER A 4 -5.02 10.18 -5.01
N GLU A 5 -5.26 10.90 -6.12
CA GLU A 5 -6.43 10.67 -7.00
C GLU A 5 -6.30 9.33 -7.74
N SER A 6 -5.08 9.02 -8.19
CA SER A 6 -4.78 7.78 -8.91
C SER A 6 -4.78 6.54 -7.98
N SER A 7 -4.50 6.72 -6.69
CA SER A 7 -4.46 5.64 -5.69
C SER A 7 -5.86 5.13 -5.31
N GLY A 8 -6.86 6.00 -5.29
CA GLY A 8 -8.24 5.61 -5.01
C GLY A 8 -8.88 4.65 -6.04
N SER A 9 -8.24 4.43 -7.19
CA SER A 9 -8.71 3.52 -8.24
C SER A 9 -8.90 2.08 -7.74
N VAL A 10 -7.98 1.56 -6.93
CA VAL A 10 -8.08 0.19 -6.36
C VAL A 10 -9.27 0.07 -5.41
N VAL A 11 -9.44 1.05 -4.52
CA VAL A 11 -10.57 1.08 -3.58
C VAL A 11 -11.89 1.12 -4.34
N ARG A 12 -11.99 1.96 -5.37
CA ARG A 12 -13.17 2.05 -6.24
C ARG A 12 -13.47 0.74 -6.97
N ARG A 13 -12.44 0.01 -7.45
CA ARG A 13 -12.64 -1.33 -8.03
C ARG A 13 -13.22 -2.31 -7.03
N ILE A 14 -12.73 -2.30 -5.79
CA ILE A 14 -13.24 -3.17 -4.72
C ILE A 14 -14.69 -2.80 -4.38
N LEU A 15 -15.00 -1.51 -4.26
CA LEU A 15 -16.35 -1.02 -3.97
C LEU A 15 -17.34 -1.42 -5.07
N LEU A 16 -17.00 -1.15 -6.34
CA LEU A 16 -17.83 -1.52 -7.49
C LEU A 16 -18.03 -3.03 -7.58
N GLY A 17 -16.95 -3.81 -7.45
CA GLY A 17 -17.02 -5.27 -7.45
C GLY A 17 -17.95 -5.81 -6.35
N SER A 18 -17.86 -5.25 -5.14
CA SER A 18 -18.75 -5.59 -4.02
C SER A 18 -20.21 -5.21 -4.29
N GLN A 19 -20.47 -4.06 -4.91
CA GLN A 19 -21.83 -3.64 -5.26
C GLN A 19 -22.44 -4.55 -6.35
N LEU A 20 -21.68 -4.85 -7.41
CA LEU A 20 -22.12 -5.77 -8.46
C LEU A 20 -22.41 -7.17 -7.91
N ARG A 21 -21.56 -7.67 -6.99
CA ARG A 21 -21.81 -8.94 -6.31
C ARG A 21 -23.11 -8.93 -5.51
N ARG A 22 -23.34 -7.86 -4.74
CA ARG A 22 -24.55 -7.69 -3.92
C ARG A 22 -25.82 -7.67 -4.77
N LEU A 23 -25.80 -6.91 -5.87
CA LEU A 23 -26.91 -6.84 -6.83
C LEU A 23 -27.18 -8.19 -7.50
N ARG A 24 -26.12 -8.93 -7.85
CA ARG A 24 -26.27 -10.29 -8.41
C ARG A 24 -26.91 -11.24 -7.41
N GLU A 25 -26.39 -11.27 -6.18
CA GLU A 25 -26.86 -12.17 -5.11
C GLU A 25 -28.29 -11.85 -4.68
N SER A 26 -28.69 -10.57 -4.63
CA SER A 26 -30.07 -10.18 -4.27
C SER A 26 -31.12 -10.62 -5.29
N ARG A 27 -30.70 -10.90 -6.53
CA ARG A 27 -31.54 -11.41 -7.61
C ARG A 27 -31.44 -12.93 -7.79
N GLY A 28 -30.64 -13.62 -6.97
CA GLY A 28 -30.43 -15.06 -7.09
C GLY A 28 -29.69 -15.49 -8.37
N ILE A 29 -28.98 -14.57 -9.02
CA ILE A 29 -28.33 -14.82 -10.31
C ILE A 29 -26.97 -15.50 -10.08
N THR A 30 -26.67 -16.57 -10.80
CA THR A 30 -25.36 -17.24 -10.71
C THR A 30 -24.28 -16.43 -11.43
N ARG A 31 -23.01 -16.62 -11.05
CA ARG A 31 -21.89 -15.99 -11.77
C ARG A 31 -21.82 -16.45 -13.23
N GLU A 32 -22.20 -17.69 -13.50
CA GLU A 32 -22.25 -18.25 -14.84
C GLU A 32 -23.29 -17.53 -15.71
N ALA A 33 -24.52 -17.33 -15.20
CA ALA A 33 -25.57 -16.60 -15.89
C ALA A 33 -25.20 -15.12 -16.13
N ALA A 34 -24.58 -14.47 -15.14
CA ALA A 34 -24.05 -13.12 -15.29
C ALA A 34 -22.90 -13.05 -16.31
N GLY A 35 -22.05 -14.07 -16.37
CA GLY A 35 -20.99 -14.17 -17.37
C GLY A 35 -21.57 -14.30 -18.77
N TYR A 36 -22.56 -15.17 -18.95
CA TYR A 36 -23.24 -15.40 -20.22
C TYR A 36 -23.83 -14.10 -20.80
N SER A 37 -24.51 -13.28 -19.98
CA SER A 37 -25.16 -12.05 -20.47
C SER A 37 -24.16 -11.04 -21.09
N ILE A 38 -22.92 -11.01 -20.58
CA ILE A 38 -21.86 -10.12 -21.08
C ILE A 38 -20.81 -10.84 -21.94
N ARG A 39 -21.10 -12.07 -22.38
CA ARG A 39 -20.19 -12.90 -23.19
C ARG A 39 -18.82 -13.10 -22.50
N ALA A 40 -18.85 -13.39 -21.21
CA ALA A 40 -17.71 -13.59 -20.34
C ALA A 40 -17.76 -14.96 -19.64
N SER A 41 -16.61 -15.42 -19.16
CA SER A 41 -16.54 -16.59 -18.29
C SER A 41 -16.95 -16.27 -16.85
N GLU A 42 -17.40 -17.28 -16.12
CA GLU A 42 -17.65 -17.20 -14.68
C GLU A 42 -16.42 -16.64 -13.92
N SER A 43 -15.22 -17.10 -14.30
CA SER A 43 -13.95 -16.63 -13.74
C SER A 43 -13.69 -15.13 -13.98
N LYS A 44 -14.25 -14.54 -15.04
CA LYS A 44 -14.18 -13.08 -15.24
C LYS A 44 -15.14 -12.36 -14.29
N ILE A 45 -16.38 -12.84 -14.11
CA ILE A 45 -17.32 -12.28 -13.13
C ILE A 45 -16.73 -12.34 -11.72
N SER A 46 -16.18 -13.48 -11.31
CA SER A 46 -15.52 -13.63 -10.01
C SER A 46 -14.39 -12.59 -9.81
N ARG A 47 -13.54 -12.37 -10.81
CA ARG A 47 -12.48 -11.34 -10.73
C ARG A 47 -13.02 -9.91 -10.70
N MET A 48 -14.10 -9.63 -11.43
CA MET A 48 -14.78 -8.32 -11.40
C MET A 48 -15.36 -8.05 -10.01
N GLU A 49 -16.05 -9.02 -9.42
CA GLU A 49 -16.61 -8.92 -8.06
C GLU A 49 -15.55 -8.72 -6.98
N LEU A 50 -14.35 -9.27 -7.20
CA LEU A 50 -13.20 -9.10 -6.32
C LEU A 50 -12.39 -7.82 -6.61
N GLY A 51 -12.79 -7.00 -7.59
CA GLY A 51 -12.07 -5.78 -7.99
C GLY A 51 -10.68 -6.03 -8.58
N ARG A 52 -10.41 -7.24 -9.09
CA ARG A 52 -9.09 -7.67 -9.59
C ARG A 52 -8.85 -7.37 -11.08
N VAL A 53 -9.87 -6.92 -11.79
CA VAL A 53 -9.80 -6.55 -13.21
C VAL A 53 -10.49 -5.20 -13.44
N SER A 54 -10.18 -4.55 -14.56
CA SER A 54 -10.88 -3.36 -15.01
C SER A 54 -12.30 -3.68 -15.48
N PHE A 55 -13.15 -2.66 -15.48
CA PHE A 55 -14.57 -2.76 -15.82
C PHE A 55 -14.82 -2.13 -17.19
N LYS A 56 -15.21 -2.90 -18.21
CA LYS A 56 -15.68 -2.27 -19.45
C LYS A 56 -17.04 -1.63 -19.19
N ALA A 57 -17.23 -0.39 -19.63
CA ALA A 57 -18.50 0.34 -19.42
C ALA A 57 -19.70 -0.48 -19.89
N ARG A 58 -19.62 -1.03 -21.12
CA ARG A 58 -20.61 -1.95 -21.67
C ARG A 58 -20.91 -3.14 -20.77
N ASP A 59 -19.88 -3.83 -20.27
CA ASP A 59 -20.07 -5.00 -19.40
C ASP A 59 -20.82 -4.60 -18.11
N VAL A 60 -20.50 -3.44 -17.54
CA VAL A 60 -21.21 -2.92 -16.36
C VAL A 60 -22.67 -2.58 -16.71
N GLU A 61 -22.92 -1.88 -17.82
CA GLU A 61 -24.28 -1.55 -18.26
C GLU A 61 -25.16 -2.78 -18.49
N ASP A 62 -24.62 -3.81 -19.14
CA ASP A 62 -25.32 -5.07 -19.42
C ASP A 62 -25.62 -5.83 -18.12
N LEU A 63 -24.69 -5.83 -17.15
CA LEU A 63 -24.91 -6.43 -15.82
C LEU A 63 -25.96 -5.65 -15.01
N LEU A 64 -25.95 -4.32 -15.02
CA LEU A 64 -26.95 -3.51 -14.31
C LEU A 64 -28.37 -3.75 -14.87
N THR A 65 -28.48 -3.90 -16.19
CA THR A 65 -29.73 -4.30 -16.85
C THR A 65 -30.18 -5.69 -16.38
N LEU A 66 -29.28 -6.68 -16.38
CA LEU A 66 -29.57 -8.03 -15.91
C LEU A 66 -29.98 -8.05 -14.43
N TYR A 67 -29.37 -7.22 -13.58
CA TYR A 67 -29.67 -7.15 -12.16
C TYR A 67 -30.93 -6.31 -11.86
N GLY A 68 -31.57 -5.73 -12.89
CA GLY A 68 -32.80 -4.97 -12.76
C GLY A 68 -32.63 -3.63 -12.04
N VAL A 69 -31.48 -2.96 -12.24
CA VAL A 69 -31.25 -1.59 -11.76
C VAL A 69 -31.90 -0.62 -12.75
N GLY A 70 -33.13 -0.20 -12.45
CA GLY A 70 -33.92 0.70 -13.29
C GLY A 70 -33.81 2.18 -12.92
N ASP A 71 -33.33 2.50 -11.72
CA ASP A 71 -33.14 3.88 -11.30
C ASP A 71 -31.96 4.52 -12.05
N ALA A 72 -32.24 5.63 -12.75
CA ALA A 72 -31.26 6.29 -13.60
C ALA A 72 -30.10 6.89 -12.79
N GLN A 73 -30.38 7.38 -11.58
CA GLN A 73 -29.37 8.00 -10.72
C GLN A 73 -28.41 6.95 -10.14
N GLU A 74 -28.93 5.83 -9.64
CA GLU A 74 -28.13 4.69 -9.17
C GLU A 74 -27.27 4.11 -10.30
N ARG A 75 -27.86 3.95 -11.50
CA ARG A 75 -27.15 3.44 -12.67
C ARG A 75 -25.99 4.36 -13.07
N GLU A 76 -26.22 5.67 -13.15
CA GLU A 76 -25.16 6.63 -13.48
C GLU A 76 -24.06 6.67 -12.41
N ALA A 77 -24.42 6.56 -11.12
CA ALA A 77 -23.44 6.49 -10.04
C ALA A 77 -22.49 5.29 -10.18
N LEU A 78 -23.02 4.10 -10.52
CA LEU A 78 -22.23 2.88 -10.73
C LEU A 78 -21.35 2.97 -11.99
N LEU A 79 -21.85 3.59 -13.07
CA LEU A 79 -21.07 3.82 -14.29
C LEU A 79 -19.98 4.87 -14.10
N SER A 80 -20.25 5.93 -13.34
CA SER A 80 -19.23 6.90 -12.92
C SER A 80 -18.14 6.21 -12.10
N LEU A 81 -18.54 5.40 -11.11
CA LEU A 81 -17.60 4.62 -10.29
C LEU A 81 -16.75 3.67 -11.14
N ALA A 82 -17.32 3.03 -12.17
CA ALA A 82 -16.58 2.18 -13.11
C ALA A 82 -15.52 2.96 -13.91
N ARG A 83 -15.86 4.17 -14.38
CA ARG A 83 -14.90 5.05 -15.08
C ARG A 83 -13.75 5.43 -14.16
N GLU A 84 -14.05 5.87 -12.94
CA GLU A 84 -13.03 6.23 -11.94
C GLU A 84 -12.17 5.03 -11.50
N ALA A 85 -12.76 3.84 -11.39
CA ALA A 85 -12.08 2.61 -11.00
C ALA A 85 -11.10 2.08 -12.08
N ASN A 86 -11.22 2.56 -13.32
CA ASN A 86 -10.32 2.20 -14.41
C ASN A 86 -9.14 3.16 -14.58
N VAL A 87 -9.13 4.29 -13.86
CA VAL A 87 -8.00 5.23 -13.91
C VAL A 87 -6.74 4.49 -13.47
N ALA A 88 -5.73 4.48 -14.33
CA ALA A 88 -4.46 3.83 -14.03
C ALA A 88 -3.74 4.57 -12.90
N GLY A 89 -3.34 3.83 -11.88
CA GLY A 89 -2.44 4.33 -10.85
C GLY A 89 -1.09 4.72 -11.42
N TRP A 90 -0.40 5.68 -10.81
CA TRP A 90 0.96 6.07 -11.21
C TRP A 90 1.94 4.88 -11.20
N TRP A 91 1.70 3.87 -10.35
CA TRP A 91 2.54 2.67 -10.24
C TRP A 91 2.43 1.71 -11.42
N HIS A 92 1.45 1.90 -12.33
CA HIS A 92 1.30 1.04 -13.51
C HIS A 92 2.52 1.11 -14.44
N SER A 93 3.24 2.23 -14.46
CA SER A 93 4.51 2.36 -15.18
C SER A 93 5.60 1.43 -14.66
N TYR A 94 5.48 0.93 -13.43
CA TYR A 94 6.41 0.00 -12.78
C TYR A 94 5.90 -1.46 -12.76
N SER A 95 4.90 -1.80 -13.57
CA SER A 95 4.28 -3.13 -13.59
C SER A 95 5.25 -4.25 -13.99
N ASP A 96 6.33 -3.92 -14.70
CA ASP A 96 7.43 -4.82 -15.09
C ASP A 96 8.29 -5.25 -13.90
N VAL A 97 8.44 -4.39 -12.89
CA VAL A 97 9.23 -4.67 -11.67
C VAL A 97 8.36 -4.98 -10.45
N LEU A 98 7.04 -4.92 -10.58
CA LEU A 98 6.12 -5.14 -9.47
C LEU A 98 5.43 -6.50 -9.53
N PRO A 99 5.61 -7.36 -8.52
CA PRO A 99 4.76 -8.53 -8.34
C PRO A 99 3.28 -8.10 -8.31
N GLY A 100 2.40 -8.89 -8.95
CA GLY A 100 0.99 -8.51 -9.08
C GLY A 100 0.29 -8.23 -7.75
N TRP A 101 0.61 -8.99 -6.69
CA TRP A 101 0.08 -8.76 -5.34
C TRP A 101 0.50 -7.40 -4.77
N PHE A 102 1.69 -6.91 -5.11
CA PHE A 102 2.23 -5.66 -4.58
C PHE A 102 1.62 -4.44 -5.28
N GLN A 103 1.18 -4.58 -6.53
CA GLN A 103 0.46 -3.50 -7.24
C GLN A 103 -0.85 -3.14 -6.52
N THR A 104 -1.58 -4.16 -6.04
CA THR A 104 -2.79 -3.94 -5.22
C THR A 104 -2.43 -3.24 -3.91
N TYR A 105 -1.37 -3.68 -3.24
CA TYR A 105 -0.90 -3.05 -2.01
C TYR A 105 -0.58 -1.56 -2.22
N VAL A 106 0.19 -1.18 -3.24
CA VAL A 106 0.55 0.22 -3.52
C VAL A 106 -0.68 1.09 -3.79
N GLY A 107 -1.67 0.57 -4.52
CA GLY A 107 -2.91 1.32 -4.73
C GLY A 107 -3.73 1.52 -3.44
N LEU A 108 -3.77 0.52 -2.57
CA LEU A 108 -4.42 0.67 -1.25
C LEU A 108 -3.63 1.61 -0.32
N GLU A 109 -2.29 1.56 -0.38
CA GLU A 109 -1.38 2.41 0.41
C GLU A 109 -1.71 3.89 0.19
N GLY A 110 -1.90 4.32 -1.06
CA GLY A 110 -2.22 5.71 -1.36
C GLY A 110 -3.66 6.15 -1.07
N ALA A 111 -4.57 5.22 -0.75
CA ALA A 111 -5.95 5.52 -0.33
C ALA A 111 -6.15 5.37 1.19
N THR A 112 -5.09 5.00 1.92
CA THR A 112 -5.16 4.69 3.35
C THR A 112 -5.03 5.97 4.19
N SER A 113 -5.84 6.09 5.25
CA SER A 113 -5.73 7.19 6.23
C SER A 113 -4.72 6.90 7.35
N LEU A 114 -4.45 5.62 7.62
CA LEU A 114 -3.52 5.15 8.65
C LEU A 114 -2.81 3.86 8.23
N LEU A 115 -1.49 3.91 8.10
CA LEU A 115 -0.64 2.77 7.80
C LEU A 115 0.16 2.40 9.06
N ARG A 116 0.03 1.16 9.52
CA ARG A 116 0.77 0.62 10.67
C ARG A 116 1.64 -0.54 10.21
N VAL A 117 2.94 -0.44 10.46
CA VAL A 117 3.91 -1.46 10.04
C VAL A 117 4.85 -1.81 11.20
N TYR A 118 5.25 -3.07 11.23
CA TYR A 118 6.32 -3.57 12.10
C TYR A 118 7.37 -4.22 11.21
N GLU A 119 8.59 -3.71 11.27
CA GLU A 119 9.70 -4.18 10.43
C GLU A 119 10.80 -4.80 11.28
N VAL A 120 11.16 -6.03 10.93
CA VAL A 120 12.16 -6.81 11.68
C VAL A 120 13.51 -6.84 10.99
N GLN A 121 13.51 -6.90 9.66
CA GLN A 121 14.72 -7.21 8.90
C GLN A 121 15.46 -5.96 8.40
N PHE A 122 14.73 -4.98 7.87
CA PHE A 122 15.28 -3.74 7.34
C PHE A 122 14.27 -2.61 7.46
N VAL A 123 14.73 -1.36 7.39
CA VAL A 123 13.89 -0.16 7.43
C VAL A 123 12.79 -0.20 6.37
N HIS A 124 11.54 0.15 6.73
CA HIS A 124 10.40 0.15 5.80
C HIS A 124 10.67 1.03 4.57
N GLY A 125 10.23 0.59 3.37
CA GLY A 125 10.52 1.28 2.10
C GLY A 125 10.09 2.76 2.02
N LEU A 126 9.10 3.16 2.83
CA LEU A 126 8.67 4.57 2.95
C LEU A 126 9.60 5.45 3.80
N LEU A 127 10.58 4.85 4.46
CA LEU A 127 11.53 5.52 5.35
C LEU A 127 12.98 5.35 4.86
N GLN A 128 13.20 4.82 3.66
CA GLN A 128 14.55 4.52 3.17
C GLN A 128 15.17 5.72 2.45
N THR A 129 16.46 5.97 2.63
CA THR A 129 17.20 6.80 1.68
C THR A 129 17.40 6.06 0.37
N GLU A 130 17.69 6.77 -0.71
CA GLU A 130 17.96 6.16 -2.01
C GLU A 130 19.14 5.18 -1.94
N SER A 131 20.23 5.58 -1.27
CA SER A 131 21.43 4.77 -1.07
C SER A 131 21.16 3.48 -0.29
N TYR A 132 20.34 3.56 0.77
CA TYR A 132 19.93 2.40 1.55
C TYR A 132 18.99 1.48 0.75
N ALA A 133 18.03 2.05 0.02
CA ALA A 133 17.13 1.29 -0.84
C ALA A 133 17.90 0.52 -1.91
N GLN A 134 18.89 1.15 -2.54
CA GLN A 134 19.76 0.50 -3.52
C GLN A 134 20.54 -0.68 -2.89
N ALA A 135 21.09 -0.49 -1.69
CA ALA A 135 21.82 -1.54 -0.97
C ALA A 135 20.91 -2.73 -0.62
N VAL A 136 19.67 -2.48 -0.18
CA VAL A 136 18.68 -3.52 0.10
C VAL A 136 18.28 -4.28 -1.18
N VAL A 137 17.98 -3.57 -2.27
CA VAL A 137 17.55 -4.20 -3.53
C VAL A 137 18.65 -5.07 -4.11
N ARG A 138 19.90 -4.58 -4.17
CA ARG A 138 21.05 -5.35 -4.67
C ARG A 138 21.26 -6.66 -3.90
N ARG A 139 21.10 -6.62 -2.56
CA ARG A 139 21.25 -7.83 -1.73
C ARG A 139 20.07 -8.80 -1.86
N GLY A 140 18.85 -8.29 -2.01
CA GLY A 140 17.66 -9.12 -2.16
C GLY A 140 17.51 -9.72 -3.55
N MET A 141 18.19 -9.15 -4.56
CA MET A 141 18.11 -9.55 -5.95
C MET A 141 19.51 -9.55 -6.60
N PRO A 142 20.38 -10.52 -6.25
CA PRO A 142 21.76 -10.55 -6.74
C PRO A 142 21.86 -10.69 -8.27
N ASP A 143 20.85 -11.29 -8.91
CA ASP A 143 20.83 -11.54 -10.36
C ASP A 143 20.17 -10.41 -11.17
N ALA A 144 19.64 -9.37 -10.50
CA ALA A 144 18.97 -8.27 -11.18
C ALA A 144 19.96 -7.33 -11.87
N GLY A 145 19.66 -6.94 -13.11
CA GLY A 145 20.46 -5.98 -13.85
C GLY A 145 20.39 -4.56 -13.27
N PRO A 146 21.37 -3.69 -13.57
CA PRO A 146 21.42 -2.31 -13.04
C PRO A 146 20.14 -1.50 -13.30
N ALA A 147 19.56 -1.61 -14.50
CA ALA A 147 18.33 -0.90 -14.88
C ALA A 147 17.10 -1.36 -14.07
N GLU A 148 17.02 -2.66 -13.74
CA GLU A 148 15.94 -3.19 -12.90
C GLU A 148 16.07 -2.67 -11.47
N ILE A 149 17.30 -2.65 -10.93
CA ILE A 149 17.60 -2.12 -9.58
C ILE A 149 17.19 -0.65 -9.52
N GLU A 150 17.63 0.17 -10.47
CA GLU A 150 17.30 1.59 -10.54
C GLU A 150 15.78 1.82 -10.57
N ARG A 151 15.07 1.07 -11.42
CA ARG A 151 13.61 1.17 -11.54
C ARG A 151 12.89 0.80 -10.23
N ARG A 152 13.39 -0.20 -9.50
CA ARG A 152 12.87 -0.61 -8.17
C ARG A 152 13.18 0.41 -7.07
N VAL A 153 14.30 1.11 -7.16
CA VAL A 153 14.66 2.20 -6.24
C VAL A 153 13.78 3.42 -6.53
N ALA A 154 13.66 3.83 -7.79
CA ALA A 154 12.79 4.92 -8.23
C ALA A 154 11.34 4.72 -7.78
N LEU A 155 10.81 3.49 -7.91
CA LEU A 155 9.50 3.15 -7.38
C LEU A 155 9.39 3.42 -5.87
N ARG A 156 10.39 3.05 -5.06
CA ARG A 156 10.37 3.29 -3.61
C ARG A 156 10.37 4.79 -3.29
N MET A 157 11.20 5.56 -4.01
CA MET A 157 11.27 7.01 -3.84
C MET A 157 9.95 7.68 -4.22
N GLU A 158 9.30 7.21 -5.29
CA GLU A 158 7.98 7.71 -5.68
C GLU A 158 6.91 7.42 -4.60
N ARG A 159 6.93 6.22 -4.01
CA ARG A 159 6.02 5.85 -2.91
C ARG A 159 6.18 6.75 -1.69
N GLN A 160 7.39 7.22 -1.39
CA GLN A 160 7.65 8.07 -0.22
C GLN A 160 6.93 9.42 -0.28
N LYS A 161 6.57 9.90 -1.47
CA LYS A 161 5.80 11.13 -1.63
C LYS A 161 4.45 11.08 -0.88
N LEU A 162 3.92 9.89 -0.59
CA LEU A 162 2.74 9.69 0.25
C LEU A 162 2.87 10.29 1.66
N LEU A 163 4.08 10.39 2.21
CA LEU A 163 4.31 10.98 3.53
C LEU A 163 4.36 12.51 3.52
N VAL A 164 4.43 13.13 2.34
CA VAL A 164 4.68 14.58 2.17
C VAL A 164 3.49 15.29 1.51
N THR A 165 2.47 14.57 1.04
CA THR A 165 1.29 15.17 0.41
C THR A 165 0.38 15.89 1.42
N GLU A 166 -0.43 16.84 0.92
CA GLU A 166 -1.39 17.62 1.74
C GLU A 166 -2.40 16.74 2.48
N ARG A 167 -2.74 15.58 1.90
CA ARG A 167 -3.58 14.53 2.52
C ARG A 167 -2.75 13.31 2.91
N SER A 168 -1.60 13.53 3.54
CA SER A 168 -0.71 12.46 3.95
C SER A 168 -1.36 11.54 4.99
N ALA A 169 -1.16 10.24 4.81
CA ALA A 169 -1.63 9.23 5.76
C ALA A 169 -0.86 9.36 7.09
N GLN A 170 -1.52 9.01 8.19
CA GLN A 170 -0.83 8.74 9.44
C GLN A 170 0.02 7.48 9.26
N PHE A 171 1.33 7.57 9.52
CA PHE A 171 2.25 6.45 9.33
C PHE A 171 2.89 6.07 10.66
N HIS A 172 2.57 4.89 11.16
CA HIS A 172 3.11 4.36 12.40
C HIS A 172 4.03 3.18 12.07
N CYS A 173 5.32 3.35 12.34
CA CYS A 173 6.32 2.34 12.09
C CYS A 173 7.00 1.96 13.41
N VAL A 174 6.98 0.67 13.71
CA VAL A 174 7.80 0.09 14.77
C VAL A 174 8.93 -0.66 14.09
N LEU A 175 10.17 -0.24 14.33
CA LEU A 175 11.37 -0.89 13.83
C LEU A 175 11.94 -1.80 14.93
N ASP A 176 12.24 -3.04 14.60
CA ASP A 176 13.10 -3.85 15.46
C ASP A 176 14.53 -3.29 15.46
N GLU A 177 15.22 -3.37 16.59
CA GLU A 177 16.62 -2.96 16.69
C GLU A 177 17.51 -3.69 15.67
N ALA A 178 17.17 -4.93 15.28
CA ALA A 178 17.85 -5.65 14.22
C ALA A 178 17.82 -4.92 12.87
N ALA A 179 16.71 -4.26 12.53
CA ALA A 179 16.57 -3.51 11.28
C ALA A 179 17.51 -2.30 11.20
N LEU A 180 17.92 -1.76 12.36
CA LEU A 180 18.85 -0.63 12.46
C LEU A 180 20.32 -1.06 12.55
N ARG A 181 20.58 -2.21 13.16
CA ARG A 181 21.95 -2.72 13.38
C ARG A 181 22.49 -3.58 12.24
N ARG A 182 21.62 -4.18 11.42
CA ARG A 182 22.06 -5.05 10.31
C ARG A 182 22.68 -4.21 9.19
N PRO A 183 23.94 -4.50 8.77
CA PRO A 183 24.61 -3.71 7.76
C PRO A 183 24.13 -4.09 6.35
N TYR A 184 23.22 -3.29 5.79
CA TYR A 184 22.80 -3.43 4.38
C TYR A 184 23.74 -2.70 3.43
N GLY A 185 24.26 -1.54 3.83
CA GLY A 185 25.26 -0.78 3.08
C GLY A 185 26.53 -0.56 3.88
N GLU A 186 27.41 0.26 3.31
CA GLU A 186 28.60 0.76 4.03
C GLU A 186 28.20 1.65 5.20
N ARG A 187 29.17 1.97 6.07
CA ARG A 187 28.93 2.82 7.25
C ARG A 187 28.36 4.19 6.87
N ALA A 188 28.74 4.75 5.73
CA ALA A 188 28.21 6.02 5.24
C ALA A 188 26.71 5.92 4.93
N VAL A 189 26.29 4.89 4.19
CA VAL A 189 24.89 4.59 3.85
C VAL A 189 24.05 4.38 5.12
N MET A 190 24.56 3.60 6.07
CA MET A 190 23.85 3.36 7.33
C MET A 190 23.70 4.64 8.16
N ARG A 191 24.74 5.49 8.19
CA ARG A 191 24.70 6.77 8.92
C ARG A 191 23.69 7.73 8.28
N GLU A 192 23.68 7.83 6.96
CA GLU A 192 22.72 8.62 6.20
C GLU A 192 21.28 8.18 6.50
N GLN A 193 21.04 6.86 6.45
CA GLN A 193 19.74 6.28 6.76
C GLN A 193 19.27 6.61 8.19
N LEU A 194 20.16 6.55 9.18
CA LEU A 194 19.82 6.88 10.57
C LEU A 194 19.49 8.37 10.75
N LYS A 195 20.24 9.27 10.09
CA LYS A 195 19.93 10.71 10.09
C LYS A 195 18.56 10.98 9.48
N HIS A 196 18.28 10.36 8.34
CA HIS A 196 16.99 10.47 7.68
C HIS A 196 15.83 9.99 8.56
N LEU A 197 16.00 8.90 9.32
CA LEU A 197 14.98 8.43 10.27
C LEU A 197 14.70 9.44 11.38
N ILE A 198 15.73 10.13 11.88
CA ILE A 198 15.56 11.19 12.88
C ILE A 198 14.73 12.32 12.27
N GLU A 199 15.10 12.82 11.09
CA GLU A 199 14.39 13.90 10.40
C GLU A 199 12.92 13.53 10.10
N VAL A 200 12.66 12.33 9.59
CA VAL A 200 11.31 11.89 9.27
C VAL A 200 10.46 11.68 10.53
N SER A 201 11.07 11.32 11.67
CA SER A 201 10.36 11.17 12.94
C SER A 201 9.85 12.48 13.53
N GLU A 202 10.35 13.63 13.06
CA GLU A 202 9.88 14.95 13.48
C GLU A 202 8.58 15.37 12.76
N ARG A 203 8.16 14.63 11.73
CA ARG A 203 6.93 14.94 10.99
C ARG A 203 5.69 14.63 11.83
N PRO A 204 4.65 15.49 11.78
CA PRO A 204 3.45 15.31 12.60
C PRO A 204 2.60 14.09 12.21
N ASN A 205 2.70 13.62 10.98
CA ASN A 205 2.00 12.44 10.47
C ASN A 205 2.81 11.14 10.60
N VAL A 206 4.03 11.18 11.16
CA VAL A 206 4.88 10.00 11.31
C VAL A 206 5.13 9.69 12.77
N ARG A 207 4.89 8.44 13.16
CA ARG A 207 5.23 7.89 14.46
C ARG A 207 6.23 6.76 14.28
N LEU A 208 7.49 7.04 14.55
CA LEU A 208 8.57 6.06 14.52
C LEU A 208 8.91 5.59 15.93
N GLN A 209 8.96 4.28 16.14
CA GLN A 209 9.33 3.66 17.41
C GLN A 209 10.37 2.56 17.15
N VAL A 210 11.28 2.36 18.10
CA VAL A 210 12.28 1.29 18.02
C VAL A 210 11.99 0.28 19.12
N MET A 211 11.98 -1.01 18.77
CA MET A 211 11.86 -2.12 19.69
C MET A 211 13.25 -2.65 20.03
N PRO A 212 13.79 -2.36 21.22
CA PRO A 212 15.12 -2.81 21.63
C PRO A 212 15.13 -4.32 21.94
N PHE A 213 16.30 -4.95 21.78
CA PHE A 213 16.51 -6.36 22.11
C PHE A 213 16.27 -6.69 23.59
N SER A 214 16.48 -5.71 24.47
CA SER A 214 16.33 -5.87 25.93
C SER A 214 14.92 -6.24 26.37
N LEU A 215 13.91 -5.99 25.54
CA LEU A 215 12.51 -6.27 25.85
C LEU A 215 12.07 -7.70 25.42
N GLY A 216 12.97 -8.54 24.88
CA GLY A 216 12.80 -9.99 24.75
C GLY A 216 11.87 -10.49 23.63
N GLY A 217 10.94 -11.41 23.93
CA GLY A 217 9.89 -11.85 22.99
C GLY A 217 8.64 -10.97 23.19
N HIS A 218 8.20 -10.27 22.14
CA HIS A 218 7.16 -9.24 22.27
C HIS A 218 5.94 -9.58 21.43
N ALA A 219 4.80 -8.99 21.80
CA ALA A 219 3.54 -9.15 21.07
C ALA A 219 3.64 -8.74 19.58
N GLY A 220 4.61 -7.89 19.19
CA GLY A 220 4.86 -7.56 17.78
C GLY A 220 5.26 -8.75 16.90
N ARG A 221 5.77 -9.84 17.49
CA ARG A 221 6.09 -11.09 16.77
C ARG A 221 4.87 -12.02 16.59
N ALA A 222 3.76 -11.75 17.28
CA ALA A 222 2.53 -12.53 17.18
C ALA A 222 1.43 -11.67 16.54
N VAL A 223 0.72 -12.18 15.54
CA VAL A 223 -0.49 -11.51 15.02
C VAL A 223 -1.55 -11.52 16.12
N ARG A 224 -1.61 -10.45 16.92
CA ARG A 224 -2.75 -10.11 17.77
C ARG A 224 -3.03 -8.61 17.70
N SER A 225 -4.32 -8.30 17.81
CA SER A 225 -5.01 -7.00 17.76
C SER A 225 -4.31 -5.87 18.55
N PRO A 226 -4.64 -4.58 18.28
CA PRO A 226 -3.72 -3.47 18.42
C PRO A 226 -3.24 -3.26 19.86
N CYS A 227 -1.93 -3.34 20.02
CA CYS A 227 -1.22 -3.11 21.28
C CYS A 227 -1.38 -1.65 21.72
N SER A 228 -1.98 -1.43 22.90
CA SER A 228 -1.96 -0.16 23.62
C SER A 228 -0.56 0.08 24.21
N ALA A 229 0.37 0.55 23.39
CA ALA A 229 1.66 1.00 23.89
C ALA A 229 1.48 2.33 24.65
N SER A 230 1.59 2.25 25.97
CA SER A 230 1.60 3.39 26.90
C SER A 230 2.64 4.43 26.48
N ARG A 231 2.25 5.71 26.50
CA ARG A 231 3.13 6.85 26.24
C ARG A 231 4.20 6.94 27.34
N SER A 232 5.43 6.53 27.05
CA SER A 232 6.60 7.04 27.77
C SER A 232 7.23 8.14 26.93
N ARG A 233 7.06 9.39 27.39
CA ARG A 233 7.87 10.53 26.93
C ARG A 233 9.33 10.19 27.16
N VAL A 234 10.18 10.54 26.21
CA VAL A 234 11.63 10.59 26.39
C VAL A 234 11.92 11.52 27.56
N CYS A 235 12.29 10.95 28.71
CA CYS A 235 12.93 11.71 29.78
C CYS A 235 14.30 12.14 29.27
N ARG A 236 14.49 13.45 29.09
CA ARG A 236 15.82 14.05 29.03
C ARG A 236 16.49 13.83 30.38
N THR A 237 17.44 12.91 30.48
CA THR A 237 18.42 12.94 31.55
C THR A 237 19.59 13.78 31.07
N SER A 238 19.58 15.04 31.50
CA SER A 238 20.77 15.87 31.62
C SER A 238 21.70 15.25 32.66
N SER A 239 22.90 14.86 32.25
CA SER A 239 24.04 14.70 33.16
C SER A 239 25.33 14.87 32.38
N THR A 240 25.82 16.11 32.42
CA THR A 240 27.22 16.49 32.63
C THR A 240 28.30 15.61 32.00
N TRP A 241 28.87 16.13 30.91
CA TRP A 241 30.28 15.93 30.59
C TRP A 241 31.13 16.59 31.67
N SER A 242 32.05 15.86 32.28
CA SER A 242 33.23 16.39 32.95
C SER A 242 34.33 15.35 32.90
N SER A 243 35.37 15.72 32.13
CA SER A 243 36.75 15.20 32.07
C SER A 243 36.98 13.79 31.55
#